data_AF-A0AAU6WP71-F1
#
_entry.id   AF-A0AAU6WP71-F1
#
_cell.length_a   1.000
_cell.length_b   1.000
_cell.length_c   1.000
_cell.angle_alpha   90.00
_cell.angle_beta   90.00
_cell.angle_gamma   90.00
#
_symmetry.space_group_name_H-M   'P 1'
#
loop_
_entity.id
_entity.type
_entity.pdbx_description
1 polymer ?
#
loop_
_entity_poly.entity_id
_entity_poly.type
_entity_poly.pdbx_seq_one_letter_code
_entity_poly.pdbx_strand_id
1 'polypeptide(L)'
;MQMGGVPKVLIDIVRNLDPETFEPFIVTDLYQGELIDEIPGNIQVFSISHGRQEMSSLFPIRLVQLALRNLKVSIYRLFPILYRRKIDIIPDIEVAILHSSLREMLKSPFKNSRKVCWFHTDVKWHHTID
;
A
#
# COMPACT_ATOMS: atom_id res chain seq x y z
N MET A 1 -2.00 -9.33 -11.78
CA MET A 1 -2.32 -7.89 -11.70
C MET A 1 -1.18 -7.22 -12.42
N GLN A 2 -1.40 -6.71 -13.63
CA GLN A 2 -0.46 -5.75 -14.22
C GLN A 2 -0.50 -4.54 -13.29
N MET A 3 0.61 -4.25 -12.62
CA MET A 3 0.70 -3.08 -11.76
C MET A 3 0.53 -1.84 -12.64
N GLY A 4 -0.47 -1.01 -12.35
CA GLY A 4 -0.75 0.20 -13.13
C GLY A 4 0.37 1.24 -13.02
N GLY A 5 0.24 2.37 -13.74
CA GLY A 5 1.24 3.45 -13.69
C GLY A 5 1.46 4.05 -12.30
N VAL A 6 0.46 3.99 -11.41
CA VAL A 6 0.52 4.63 -10.08
C VAL A 6 1.56 3.97 -9.14
N PRO A 7 1.57 2.63 -8.94
CA PRO A 7 2.65 1.96 -8.21
C PRO A 7 4.06 2.27 -8.72
N LYS A 8 4.24 2.41 -10.04
CA LYS A 8 5.54 2.77 -10.63
C LYS A 8 5.98 4.17 -10.21
N VAL A 9 5.07 5.14 -10.25
CA VAL A 9 5.33 6.51 -9.76
C VAL A 9 5.73 6.51 -8.28
N LEU A 10 5.09 5.70 -7.43
CA LEU A 10 5.50 5.57 -6.03
C LEU A 10 6.95 5.07 -5.90
N ILE A 11 7.31 4.03 -6.64
CA ILE A 11 8.68 3.48 -6.62
C ILE A 11 9.67 4.54 -7.10
N ASP A 12 9.35 5.27 -8.16
CA ASP A 12 10.20 6.34 -8.67
C ASP A 12 10.36 7.49 -7.66
N ILE A 13 9.30 7.89 -6.96
CA ILE A 13 9.37 8.89 -5.88
C ILE A 13 10.31 8.40 -4.79
N VAL A 14 10.08 7.20 -4.27
CA VAL A 14 10.84 6.65 -3.14
C VAL A 14 12.31 6.46 -3.50
N ARG A 15 12.61 6.07 -4.74
CA ARG A 15 13.98 5.90 -5.24
C ARG A 15 14.76 7.23 -5.33
N ASN A 16 14.07 8.34 -5.54
CA ASN A 16 14.68 9.66 -5.73
C ASN A 16 14.54 10.58 -4.50
N LEU A 17 13.97 10.09 -3.39
CA LEU A 17 13.96 10.83 -2.13
C LEU A 17 15.36 10.87 -1.54
N ASP A 18 15.74 12.05 -1.02
CA ASP A 18 17.01 12.23 -0.31
C ASP A 18 17.01 11.41 0.99
N PRO A 19 17.89 10.39 1.13
CA PRO A 19 17.92 9.50 2.28
C PRO A 19 18.38 10.17 3.58
N GLU A 20 19.08 11.31 3.49
CA GLU A 20 19.51 12.07 4.67
C GLU A 20 18.35 12.87 5.29
N THR A 21 17.34 13.18 4.47
CA THR A 21 16.17 13.97 4.88
C THR A 21 14.94 13.10 5.14
N PHE A 22 14.78 12.00 4.40
CA PHE A 22 13.57 11.18 4.43
C PHE A 22 13.89 9.71 4.69
N GLU A 23 13.11 9.08 5.58
CA GLU A 23 13.12 7.64 5.82
C GLU A 23 11.78 7.01 5.37
N PRO A 24 11.56 6.85 4.05
CA PRO A 24 10.29 6.31 3.56
C PRO A 24 10.18 4.80 3.82
N PHE A 25 8.97 4.36 4.14
CA PHE A 25 8.58 2.95 4.18
C PHE A 25 7.24 2.76 3.48
N ILE A 26 7.00 1.55 2.97
CA ILE A 26 5.80 1.21 2.20
C ILE A 26 4.92 0.29 3.04
N VAL A 27 3.61 0.56 3.04
CA VAL A 27 2.62 -0.32 3.67
C VAL A 27 1.68 -0.88 2.59
N THR A 28 1.51 -2.20 2.56
CA THR A 28 0.61 -2.88 1.63
C THR A 28 -0.24 -3.94 2.35
N ASP A 29 -1.46 -4.16 1.85
CA ASP A 29 -2.27 -5.28 2.29
C ASP A 29 -1.63 -6.62 1.87
N LEU A 30 -1.11 -6.67 0.65
CA LEU A 30 -0.55 -7.88 0.04
C LEU A 30 0.84 -7.60 -0.52
N TYR A 31 1.82 -8.41 -0.11
CA TYR A 31 3.12 -8.48 -0.78
C TYR A 31 2.96 -9.30 -2.06
N GLN A 32 2.45 -8.66 -3.12
CA GLN A 32 2.37 -9.21 -4.46
C GLN A 32 2.47 -8.12 -5.54
N GLY A 33 2.87 -8.51 -6.74
CA GLY A 33 2.90 -7.64 -7.91
C GLY A 33 4.24 -7.69 -8.65
N GLU A 34 4.25 -7.18 -9.86
CA GLU A 34 5.41 -7.25 -10.77
C GLU A 34 6.54 -6.30 -10.35
N LEU A 35 6.23 -5.17 -9.72
CA LEU A 35 7.21 -4.15 -9.33
C LEU A 35 7.75 -4.33 -7.90
N ILE A 36 7.46 -5.45 -7.22
CA ILE A 36 8.04 -5.70 -5.89
C ILE A 36 9.56 -5.70 -5.98
N ASP A 37 10.08 -6.37 -7.01
CA ASP A 37 11.52 -6.49 -7.23
C ASP A 37 12.16 -5.16 -7.67
N GLU A 38 11.35 -4.14 -8.01
CA GLU A 38 11.82 -2.79 -8.32
C GLU A 38 11.93 -1.88 -7.10
N ILE A 39 11.40 -2.29 -5.94
CA ILE A 39 11.50 -1.52 -4.70
C ILE A 39 12.96 -1.51 -4.24
N PRO A 40 13.57 -0.33 -3.98
CA PRO A 40 14.94 -0.26 -3.49
C PRO A 40 15.11 -1.01 -2.17
N GLY A 41 16.19 -1.80 -2.03
CA GLY A 41 16.40 -2.68 -0.87
C GLY A 41 16.59 -1.95 0.48
N ASN A 42 16.88 -0.65 0.45
CA ASN A 42 16.95 0.20 1.64
C ASN A 42 15.58 0.64 2.18
N ILE A 43 14.48 0.33 1.47
CA ILE A 43 13.13 0.72 1.83
C ILE A 43 12.43 -0.42 2.57
N GLN A 44 11.95 -0.13 3.78
CA GLN A 44 11.18 -1.10 4.54
C GLN A 44 9.78 -1.27 3.95
N VAL A 45 9.34 -2.51 3.75
CA VAL A 45 8.00 -2.83 3.25
C VAL A 45 7.24 -3.64 4.29
N PHE A 46 6.15 -3.07 4.80
CA PHE A 46 5.24 -3.74 5.72
C PHE A 46 4.04 -4.29 4.97
N SER A 47 3.93 -5.62 4.89
CA SER A 47 2.80 -6.30 4.27
C SER A 47 1.94 -7.06 5.28
N ILE A 48 0.61 -7.01 5.17
CA ILE A 48 -0.26 -7.78 6.08
C ILE A 48 -0.16 -9.28 5.79
N SER A 49 -0.11 -9.64 4.51
CA SER A 49 0.02 -11.02 4.04
C SER A 49 0.77 -11.10 2.71
N HIS A 50 1.27 -12.29 2.39
CA HIS A 50 1.84 -12.59 1.07
C HIS A 50 0.76 -12.79 0.01
N GLY A 51 1.21 -12.69 -1.25
CA GLY A 51 0.42 -12.85 -2.45
C GLY A 51 -0.05 -14.28 -2.74
N ARG A 52 -0.66 -14.43 -3.92
CA ARG A 52 -1.01 -15.75 -4.47
C ARG A 52 0.22 -16.54 -4.96
N GLN A 53 1.36 -15.88 -5.16
CA GLN A 53 2.60 -16.49 -5.65
C GLN A 53 3.15 -17.56 -4.70
N GLU A 54 2.90 -17.42 -3.39
CA GLU A 54 3.35 -18.36 -2.35
C GLU A 54 2.30 -19.41 -1.97
N MET A 55 1.14 -19.42 -2.64
CA MET A 55 0.06 -20.35 -2.32
C MET A 55 0.30 -21.73 -2.95
N SER A 56 -0.31 -22.75 -2.33
CA SER A 56 -0.28 -24.11 -2.86
C SER A 56 -0.91 -24.19 -4.25
N SER A 57 -0.37 -25.06 -5.10
CA SER A 57 -0.94 -25.40 -6.40
C SER A 57 -2.24 -26.23 -6.29
N LEU A 58 -2.42 -26.93 -5.17
CA LEU A 58 -3.58 -27.79 -4.91
C LEU A 58 -4.83 -26.95 -4.65
N PHE A 59 -5.86 -27.11 -5.49
CA PHE A 59 -7.09 -26.32 -5.46
C PHE A 59 -7.76 -26.23 -4.07
N PRO A 60 -8.03 -27.32 -3.33
CA PRO A 60 -8.72 -27.22 -2.04
C PRO A 60 -7.89 -26.46 -0.99
N ILE A 61 -6.58 -26.69 -0.94
CA ILE A 61 -5.68 -26.02 0.00
C ILE A 61 -5.58 -24.52 -0.34
N ARG A 62 -5.45 -24.20 -1.63
CA ARG A 62 -5.41 -22.81 -2.11
C ARG A 62 -6.67 -22.04 -1.74
N LEU A 63 -7.84 -22.68 -1.78
CA LEU A 63 -9.11 -22.06 -1.38
C LEU A 63 -9.09 -21.66 0.09
N VAL A 64 -8.64 -22.56 0.97
CA VAL A 64 -8.50 -22.30 2.41
C VAL A 64 -7.48 -21.18 2.66
N GLN A 65 -6.33 -21.21 1.99
CA GLN A 65 -5.31 -20.15 2.09
C GLN A 65 -5.86 -18.78 1.67
N LEU A 66 -6.63 -18.71 0.58
CA LEU A 66 -7.29 -17.47 0.13
C LEU A 66 -8.29 -16.95 1.17
N ALA A 67 -9.09 -17.83 1.77
CA ALA A 67 -10.05 -17.47 2.80
C ALA A 67 -9.37 -16.91 4.05
N LEU A 68 -8.36 -17.62 4.57
CA LEU A 68 -7.58 -17.18 5.73
C LEU A 68 -6.88 -15.84 5.49
N ARG A 69 -6.29 -15.65 4.30
CA ARG A 69 -5.67 -14.39 3.91
C ARG A 69 -6.69 -13.24 3.90
N ASN A 70 -7.84 -13.43 3.27
CA ASN A 70 -8.88 -12.40 3.20
C ASN A 70 -9.44 -12.06 4.59
N LEU A 71 -9.58 -13.07 5.45
CA LEU A 71 -9.98 -12.88 6.84
C LEU A 71 -8.93 -12.05 7.59
N LYS A 72 -7.64 -12.39 7.46
CA LYS A 72 -6.53 -11.65 8.08
C LYS A 72 -6.52 -10.18 7.66
N VAL A 73 -6.61 -9.90 6.36
CA VAL A 73 -6.67 -8.51 5.85
C VAL A 73 -7.90 -7.78 6.39
N SER A 74 -9.06 -8.43 6.41
CA SER A 74 -10.30 -7.85 6.94
C SER A 74 -10.19 -7.48 8.43
N ILE A 75 -9.53 -8.33 9.23
CA ILE A 75 -9.28 -8.05 10.65
C ILE A 75 -8.43 -6.78 10.81
N TYR A 76 -7.39 -6.59 10.02
CA TYR A 76 -6.57 -5.38 10.07
C TYR A 76 -7.36 -4.11 9.71
N ARG A 77 -8.23 -4.18 8.69
CA ARG A 77 -9.10 -3.06 8.29
C ARG A 77 -10.15 -2.70 9.35
N LEU A 78 -10.59 -3.68 10.14
CA LEU A 78 -11.54 -3.47 11.23
C LEU A 78 -10.85 -2.97 12.51
N PHE A 79 -9.60 -3.40 12.75
CA PHE A 79 -8.81 -3.06 13.92
C PHE A 79 -7.50 -2.35 13.53
N PRO A 80 -7.53 -1.03 13.23
CA PRO A 80 -6.34 -0.29 12.80
C PRO A 80 -5.20 -0.31 13.81
N ILE A 81 -5.49 -0.53 15.10
CA ILE A 81 -4.48 -0.66 16.16
C ILE A 81 -3.46 -1.78 15.88
N LEU A 82 -3.83 -2.78 15.08
CA LEU A 82 -2.92 -3.85 14.68
C LEU A 82 -1.79 -3.35 13.77
N TYR A 83 -2.01 -2.29 12.98
CA TYR A 83 -0.94 -1.66 12.22
C TYR A 83 0.10 -1.04 13.15
N ARG A 84 -0.33 -0.36 14.22
CA ARG A 84 0.58 0.25 15.22
C ARG A 84 1.41 -0.79 15.98
N ARG A 85 0.91 -2.02 16.13
CA ARG A 85 1.68 -3.12 16.73
C ARG A 85 2.69 -3.74 15.77
N LYS A 86 2.40 -3.67 14.47
CA LYS A 86 3.23 -4.29 13.42
C LYS A 86 4.30 -3.34 12.89
N ILE A 87 4.01 -2.05 12.86
CA ILE A 87 4.90 -0.98 12.43
C ILE A 87 5.33 -0.25 13.70
N ASP A 88 6.57 -0.48 14.12
CA ASP A 88 7.15 0.15 15.31
C ASP A 88 7.53 1.63 15.07
N ILE A 89 7.56 2.03 13.79
CA ILE A 89 7.86 3.38 13.35
C ILE A 89 6.59 4.22 13.38
N ILE A 90 6.66 5.41 13.99
CA ILE A 90 5.58 6.39 13.97
C ILE A 90 5.88 7.37 12.83
N PRO A 91 5.12 7.36 11.72
CA PRO A 91 5.38 8.26 10.61
C PRO A 91 4.98 9.69 10.98
N ASP A 92 5.72 10.69 10.48
CA ASP A 92 5.30 12.09 10.52
C ASP A 92 4.26 12.40 9.44
N ILE A 93 4.37 11.73 8.29
CA ILE A 93 3.51 11.91 7.12
C ILE A 93 3.07 10.54 6.60
N GLU A 94 1.77 10.38 6.36
CA GLU A 94 1.20 9.25 5.65
C GLU A 94 0.68 9.71 4.29
N VAL A 95 1.03 8.96 3.24
CA VAL A 95 0.64 9.26 1.87
C VAL A 95 -0.21 8.12 1.30
N ALA A 96 -1.47 8.40 1.03
CA ALA A 96 -2.36 7.50 0.28
C ALA A 96 -2.14 7.69 -1.22
N ILE A 97 -1.36 6.81 -1.83
CA ILE A 97 -1.01 6.85 -3.26
C ILE A 97 -2.17 6.37 -4.14
N LEU A 98 -2.90 5.37 -3.67
CA LEU A 98 -4.07 4.82 -4.36
C LEU A 98 -5.34 5.40 -3.74
N HIS A 99 -6.34 5.69 -4.56
CA HIS A 99 -7.65 6.12 -4.06
C HIS A 99 -8.24 5.10 -3.07
N SER A 100 -8.03 3.79 -3.32
CA SER A 100 -8.47 2.73 -2.41
C SER A 100 -7.79 2.75 -1.04
N SER A 101 -6.58 3.32 -0.95
CA SER A 101 -5.81 3.42 0.30
C SER A 101 -6.23 4.60 1.19
N LEU A 102 -6.93 5.60 0.65
CA LEU A 102 -7.39 6.78 1.39
C LEU A 102 -8.23 6.40 2.60
N ARG A 103 -9.20 5.51 2.42
CA ARG A 103 -10.11 5.10 3.51
C ARG A 103 -9.36 4.42 4.65
N GLU A 104 -8.33 3.65 4.34
CA GLU A 104 -7.51 2.96 5.34
C GLU A 104 -6.57 3.95 6.04
N MET A 105 -5.96 4.89 5.30
CA MET A 105 -5.15 5.97 5.88
C MET A 105 -5.95 6.84 6.85
N LEU A 106 -7.21 7.16 6.55
CA LEU A 106 -8.08 7.93 7.47
C LEU A 106 -8.37 7.18 8.78
N LYS A 107 -8.40 5.85 8.73
CA LYS A 107 -8.60 5.00 9.91
C LYS A 107 -7.31 4.71 10.67
N SER A 108 -6.16 5.10 10.12
CA SER A 108 -4.83 4.84 10.67
C SER A 108 -4.75 5.11 12.18
N PRO A 109 -4.04 4.24 12.93
CA PRO A 109 -3.84 4.43 14.37
C PRO A 109 -2.87 5.58 14.70
N PHE A 110 -2.07 6.05 13.73
CA PHE A 110 -1.16 7.17 13.94
C PHE A 110 -1.93 8.49 13.82
N LYS A 111 -2.38 9.04 14.95
CA LYS A 111 -3.24 10.24 14.95
C LYS A 111 -2.48 11.55 14.75
N ASN A 112 -1.19 11.58 15.07
CA ASN A 112 -0.37 12.78 15.00
C ASN A 112 0.27 13.00 13.62
N SER A 113 0.25 11.98 12.76
CA SER A 113 0.84 12.07 11.44
C SER A 113 -0.05 12.87 10.49
N ARG A 114 0.58 13.69 9.64
CA ARG A 114 -0.10 14.44 8.59
C ARG A 114 -0.55 13.48 7.49
N LYS A 115 -1.77 13.64 7.01
CA LYS A 115 -2.34 12.78 5.96
C LYS A 115 -2.33 13.50 4.63
N VAL A 116 -1.75 12.87 3.60
CA VAL A 116 -1.72 13.38 2.23
C VAL A 116 -2.36 12.34 1.32
N CYS A 117 -3.37 12.74 0.55
CA CYS A 117 -3.94 11.88 -0.49
C CYS A 117 -3.39 12.32 -1.85
N TRP A 118 -2.70 11.42 -2.54
CA TRP A 118 -2.32 11.62 -3.93
C TRP A 118 -3.44 11.11 -4.83
N PHE A 119 -3.93 11.96 -5.72
CA PHE A 119 -4.90 11.58 -6.73
C PHE A 119 -4.34 11.85 -8.11
N HIS A 120 -4.52 10.89 -9.01
CA HIS A 120 -4.26 11.07 -10.42
C HIS A 120 -5.60 11.00 -11.14
N THR A 121 -5.94 12.06 -11.87
CA THR A 121 -7.14 12.13 -12.69
C THR A 121 -6.78 12.75 -14.02
N ASP A 122 -7.27 12.16 -15.11
CA ASP A 122 -7.14 12.75 -16.43
C ASP A 122 -8.04 13.98 -16.48
N VAL A 123 -7.44 15.16 -16.59
CA VAL A 123 -8.19 16.41 -16.79
C VAL A 123 -8.66 16.43 -18.25
N LYS A 124 -9.93 16.10 -18.48
CA LYS A 124 -10.55 16.24 -19.80
C LYS A 124 -11.17 17.62 -19.94
N TRP A 125 -10.51 18.49 -20.69
CA TRP A 125 -11.02 19.82 -21.03
C TRP A 125 -12.24 19.69 -21.96
N HIS A 126 -13.43 20.02 -21.46
CA HIS A 126 -14.62 20.16 -22.30
C HIS A 126 -14.78 21.65 -22.62
N HIS A 127 -14.45 22.04 -23.85
CA HIS A 127 -14.89 23.32 -24.40
C HIS A 127 -16.39 23.22 -24.68
N THR A 128 -17.25 23.63 -23.73
CA THR A 128 -18.58 24.11 -24.09
C THR A 128 -18.41 25.56 -24.54
N ILE A 129 -18.61 25.78 -25.84
CA ILE A 129 -18.79 27.12 -26.40
C ILE A 129 -20.25 27.46 -26.11
N ASP A 130 -20.47 28.26 -25.06
CA ASP A 130 -21.75 28.96 -24.85
C ASP A 130 -21.79 30.24 -25.69
#